data_AF-A0A7L5G8B8-F1
#
_entry.id   AF-A0A7L5G8B8-F1
#
_cell.length_a   1.000
_cell.length_b   1.000
_cell.length_c   1.000
_cell.angle_alpha   90.00
_cell.angle_beta   90.00
_cell.angle_gamma   90.00
#
_symmetry.space_group_name_H-M   'P 1'
#
loop_
_entity.id
_entity.type
_entity.pdbx_description
1 polymer ?
#
loop_
_entity_poly.entity_id
_entity_poly.type
_entity_poly.pdbx_seq_one_letter_code
_entity_poly.pdbx_strand_id
1 'polypeptide(L)'
;MKKIILLLIATTLIGCSSDNEKSTNDTLLTKEAFKTPLDSKVWNALSNNEDNNANEIYLSFDNEKQMYQDQLHYDNTMSMWHKALFGYSKDLTIEQVNVILDDMDAMDFNSVSFRTYYRLLYHHKNGLTDYKTKANDFYEKNINDLTNATWKNQELKNKIINTLNKEHFVFK
;
A
#
# COMPACT_ATOMS: atom_id res chain seq x y z
N MET A 1 10.30 66.45 43.79
CA MET A 1 10.07 65.10 43.23
C MET A 1 9.96 65.22 41.72
N LYS A 2 10.91 64.60 41.00
CA LYS A 2 10.95 64.52 39.52
C LYS A 2 9.93 63.47 39.04
N LYS A 3 9.32 63.67 37.87
CA LYS A 3 9.58 62.84 36.68
C LYS A 3 8.78 63.30 35.46
N ILE A 4 9.51 63.38 34.35
CA ILE A 4 9.12 63.67 32.98
C ILE A 4 8.31 62.48 32.45
N ILE A 5 7.19 62.76 31.77
CA ILE A 5 6.38 61.75 31.07
C ILE A 5 7.06 61.49 29.72
N LEU A 6 7.69 60.33 29.60
CA LEU A 6 8.16 59.77 28.33
C LEU A 6 7.02 58.94 27.73
N LEU A 7 6.52 59.38 26.57
CA LEU A 7 5.59 58.62 25.75
C LEU A 7 6.40 57.57 24.98
N LEU A 8 6.25 56.30 25.34
CA LEU A 8 6.82 55.17 24.60
C LEU A 8 5.69 54.54 23.76
N ILE A 9 5.73 54.78 22.45
CA ILE A 9 4.94 54.06 21.47
C ILE A 9 5.59 52.68 21.33
N ALA A 10 4.97 51.66 21.93
CA ALA A 10 5.32 50.28 21.64
C ALA A 10 4.67 49.89 20.31
N THR A 11 5.44 49.93 19.23
CA THR A 11 5.11 49.21 18.00
C THR A 11 5.24 47.72 18.30
N THR A 12 4.12 47.04 18.52
CA THR A 12 4.09 45.57 18.46
C THR A 12 4.31 45.19 17.00
N LEU A 13 5.56 44.86 16.67
CA LEU A 13 5.86 44.00 15.53
C LEU A 13 5.11 42.70 15.75
N ILE A 14 3.99 42.53 15.05
CA ILE A 14 3.41 41.22 14.77
C ILE A 14 4.42 40.54 13.86
N GLY A 15 5.44 39.95 14.47
CA GLY A 15 6.17 38.87 13.84
C GLY A 15 5.19 37.71 13.77
N CYS A 16 4.69 37.41 12.56
CA CYS A 16 4.26 36.06 12.24
C CYS A 16 5.49 35.17 12.43
N SER A 17 5.71 34.67 13.65
CA SER A 17 6.37 33.38 13.80
C SER A 17 5.40 32.39 13.19
N SER A 18 5.66 32.01 11.94
CA SER A 18 5.12 30.78 11.40
C SER A 18 5.76 29.65 12.20
N ASP A 19 5.20 29.39 13.38
CA ASP A 19 5.23 28.08 13.96
C ASP A 19 4.39 27.22 13.02
N ASN A 20 5.02 26.81 11.91
CA ASN A 20 4.68 25.56 11.27
C ASN A 20 5.04 24.48 12.29
N GLU A 21 4.18 24.34 13.31
CA GLU A 21 3.81 23.01 13.76
C GLU A 21 3.32 22.31 12.50
N LYS A 22 4.27 21.68 11.82
CA LYS A 22 4.02 20.49 11.04
C LYS A 22 3.39 19.55 12.06
N SER A 23 2.07 19.64 12.16
CA SER A 23 1.24 18.54 12.60
C SER A 23 1.64 17.41 11.66
N THR A 24 2.61 16.62 12.10
CA THR A 24 2.72 15.24 11.69
C THR A 24 1.41 14.63 12.16
N ASN A 25 0.38 14.76 11.32
CA ASN A 25 -0.71 13.82 11.23
C ASN A 25 -0.14 12.47 10.79
N ASP A 26 0.87 11.98 11.51
CA ASP A 26 1.15 10.57 11.69
C ASP A 26 -0.01 10.04 12.53
N THR A 27 -1.20 10.11 11.95
CA THR A 27 -2.31 9.29 12.36
C THR A 27 -1.78 7.91 12.08
N LEU A 28 -1.27 7.26 13.12
CA LEU A 28 -0.80 5.88 13.11
C LEU A 28 -1.79 5.13 12.22
N LEU A 29 -1.38 4.75 11.01
CA LEU A 29 -2.26 4.09 10.06
C LEU A 29 -2.74 2.84 10.79
N THR A 30 -3.95 2.90 11.34
CA THR A 30 -4.59 1.70 11.84
C THR A 30 -4.68 0.84 10.60
N LYS A 31 -4.05 -0.34 10.61
CA LYS A 31 -3.98 -1.28 9.47
C LYS A 31 -5.35 -1.79 8.97
N GLU A 32 -6.42 -1.13 9.41
CA GLU A 32 -7.83 -1.41 9.22
C GLU A 32 -8.45 -0.66 8.02
N ALA A 33 -7.72 0.21 7.33
CA ALA A 33 -8.32 1.03 6.27
C ALA A 33 -7.63 0.85 4.92
N PHE A 34 -8.13 -0.09 4.11
CA PHE A 34 -8.05 0.01 2.66
C PHE A 34 -9.47 0.25 2.11
N LYS A 35 -9.73 1.40 1.50
CA LYS A 35 -11.03 1.75 0.90
C LYS A 35 -10.87 1.95 -0.59
N THR A 36 -11.82 1.42 -1.35
CA THR A 36 -11.88 1.57 -2.80
C THR A 36 -12.18 3.01 -3.26
N PRO A 37 -11.37 3.60 -4.15
CA PRO A 37 -11.79 4.73 -4.97
C PRO A 37 -12.83 4.28 -5.99
N LEU A 38 -14.03 4.87 -5.95
CA LEU A 38 -15.17 4.48 -6.79
C LEU A 38 -15.03 4.90 -8.27
N ASP A 39 -14.07 5.77 -8.57
CA ASP A 39 -13.80 6.36 -9.88
C ASP A 39 -12.62 5.73 -10.63
N SER A 40 -11.98 4.71 -10.04
CA SER A 40 -10.77 4.08 -10.58
C SER A 40 -11.09 3.00 -11.63
N LYS A 41 -10.23 2.86 -12.66
CA LYS A 41 -10.36 1.81 -13.71
C LYS A 41 -10.34 0.41 -13.12
N VAL A 42 -9.63 0.23 -12.01
CA VAL A 42 -9.56 -1.04 -11.28
C VAL A 42 -10.93 -1.50 -10.76
N TRP A 43 -11.87 -0.59 -10.51
CA TRP A 43 -13.21 -0.97 -10.09
C TRP A 43 -13.95 -1.73 -11.20
N ASN A 44 -13.85 -1.23 -12.45
CA ASN A 44 -14.43 -1.87 -13.61
C ASN A 44 -13.81 -3.26 -13.87
N ALA A 45 -12.48 -3.36 -13.71
CA ALA A 45 -11.76 -4.63 -13.80
C ALA A 45 -12.22 -5.64 -12.72
N LEU A 46 -12.43 -5.19 -11.48
CA LEU A 46 -12.94 -6.04 -10.39
C LEU A 46 -14.39 -6.45 -10.57
N SER A 47 -15.22 -5.61 -11.18
CA SER A 47 -16.64 -5.90 -11.39
C SER A 47 -16.92 -6.80 -12.60
N ASN A 48 -15.89 -7.21 -13.35
CA ASN A 48 -16.00 -7.96 -14.61
C ASN A 48 -16.96 -7.27 -15.61
N ASN A 49 -16.99 -5.94 -15.61
CA ASN A 49 -17.89 -5.20 -16.51
C ASN A 49 -17.33 -5.12 -17.94
N GLU A 50 -16.13 -5.62 -18.17
CA GLU A 50 -15.45 -5.65 -19.47
C GLU A 50 -14.74 -7.00 -19.66
N ASP A 51 -14.81 -7.57 -20.86
CA ASP A 51 -14.07 -8.76 -21.28
C ASP A 51 -12.58 -8.43 -21.52
N ASN A 52 -11.86 -8.05 -20.45
CA ASN A 52 -10.46 -7.66 -20.54
C ASN A 52 -9.53 -8.87 -20.41
N ASN A 53 -8.50 -8.93 -21.25
CA ASN A 53 -7.44 -9.95 -21.16
C ASN A 53 -6.30 -9.54 -20.20
N ALA A 54 -5.42 -10.48 -19.84
CA ALA A 54 -4.35 -10.25 -18.87
C ALA A 54 -3.44 -9.06 -19.22
N ASN A 55 -3.15 -8.84 -20.51
CA ASN A 55 -2.31 -7.74 -20.96
C ASN A 55 -3.03 -6.38 -20.82
N GLU A 56 -4.31 -6.29 -21.16
CA GLU A 56 -5.11 -5.08 -20.98
C GLU A 56 -5.25 -4.69 -19.51
N ILE A 57 -5.42 -5.68 -18.64
CA ILE A 57 -5.46 -5.50 -17.19
C ILE A 57 -4.10 -5.01 -16.67
N TYR A 58 -3.00 -5.62 -17.11
CA TYR A 58 -1.66 -5.17 -16.74
C TYR A 58 -1.38 -3.73 -17.20
N LEU A 59 -1.72 -3.38 -18.45
CA LEU A 59 -1.54 -2.02 -18.96
C LEU A 59 -2.38 -1.01 -18.18
N SER A 60 -3.59 -1.38 -17.76
CA SER A 60 -4.42 -0.51 -16.93
C SER A 60 -3.80 -0.29 -15.54
N PHE A 61 -3.29 -1.36 -14.94
CA PHE A 61 -2.51 -1.31 -13.70
C PHE A 61 -1.28 -0.39 -13.81
N ASP A 62 -0.44 -0.61 -14.82
CA ASP A 62 0.83 0.13 -15.00
C ASP A 62 0.60 1.63 -15.26
N ASN A 63 -0.48 1.96 -15.98
CA ASN A 63 -0.88 3.35 -16.19
C ASN A 63 -1.40 4.00 -14.90
N GLU A 64 -2.24 3.30 -14.14
CA GLU A 64 -2.92 3.90 -12.99
C GLU A 64 -2.03 4.01 -11.75
N LYS A 65 -1.05 3.11 -11.58
CA LYS A 65 -0.09 3.22 -10.48
C LYS A 65 0.75 4.51 -10.52
N GLN A 66 0.84 5.17 -11.67
CA GLN A 66 1.58 6.43 -11.85
C GLN A 66 0.72 7.69 -11.62
N MET A 67 -0.60 7.54 -11.41
CA MET A 67 -1.54 8.67 -11.42
C MET A 67 -1.66 9.40 -10.07
N TYR A 68 -1.30 8.75 -8.96
CA TYR A 68 -1.61 9.25 -7.63
C TYR A 68 -0.36 9.63 -6.85
N GLN A 69 -0.35 10.86 -6.32
CA GLN A 69 0.71 11.38 -5.45
C GLN A 69 0.40 11.22 -3.95
N ASP A 70 -0.88 11.06 -3.60
CA ASP A 70 -1.29 10.80 -2.22
C ASP A 70 -1.06 9.32 -1.90
N GLN A 71 -0.27 9.06 -0.84
CA GLN A 71 0.14 7.71 -0.48
C GLN A 71 -1.06 6.81 -0.15
N LEU A 72 -2.04 7.33 0.59
CA LEU A 72 -3.22 6.54 0.96
C LEU A 72 -4.06 6.17 -0.28
N HIS A 73 -4.24 7.11 -1.21
CA HIS A 73 -4.94 6.85 -2.46
C HIS A 73 -4.18 5.84 -3.33
N TYR A 74 -2.86 6.01 -3.45
CA TYR A 74 -1.98 5.07 -4.14
C TYR A 74 -2.11 3.66 -3.56
N ASP A 75 -1.94 3.51 -2.24
CA ASP A 75 -1.99 2.21 -1.58
C ASP A 75 -3.34 1.52 -1.77
N ASN A 76 -4.43 2.27 -1.64
CA ASN A 76 -5.78 1.78 -1.87
C ASN A 76 -5.98 1.27 -3.30
N THR A 77 -5.59 2.06 -4.29
CA THR A 77 -5.69 1.69 -5.71
C THR A 77 -4.83 0.47 -6.02
N MET A 78 -3.61 0.41 -5.49
CA MET A 78 -2.72 -0.74 -5.69
C MET A 78 -3.25 -2.02 -5.04
N SER A 79 -3.80 -1.95 -3.82
CA SER A 79 -4.51 -3.09 -3.21
C SER A 79 -5.62 -3.65 -4.09
N MET A 80 -6.37 -2.77 -4.75
CA MET A 80 -7.43 -3.21 -5.66
C MET A 80 -6.87 -3.86 -6.92
N TRP A 81 -5.80 -3.31 -7.49
CA TRP A 81 -5.19 -3.89 -8.70
C TRP A 81 -4.61 -5.25 -8.41
N HIS A 82 -3.90 -5.39 -7.29
CA HIS A 82 -3.41 -6.68 -6.83
C HIS A 82 -4.54 -7.69 -6.67
N LYS A 83 -5.70 -7.27 -6.17
CA LYS A 83 -6.88 -8.14 -6.12
C LYS A 83 -7.40 -8.52 -7.51
N ALA A 84 -7.44 -7.59 -8.46
CA ALA A 84 -7.88 -7.86 -9.83
C ALA A 84 -6.92 -8.82 -10.55
N LEU A 85 -5.61 -8.56 -10.44
CA LEU A 85 -4.53 -9.36 -11.06
C LEU A 85 -4.49 -10.81 -10.58
N PHE A 86 -5.11 -11.14 -9.44
CA PHE A 86 -5.27 -12.52 -8.99
C PHE A 86 -5.87 -13.42 -10.07
N GLY A 87 -6.92 -12.94 -10.77
CA GLY A 87 -7.62 -13.69 -11.81
C GLY A 87 -6.75 -13.97 -13.04
N TYR A 88 -5.81 -13.07 -13.31
CA TYR A 88 -4.96 -13.06 -14.51
C TYR A 88 -3.55 -13.62 -14.26
N SER A 89 -3.25 -13.99 -13.00
CA SER A 89 -1.92 -14.41 -12.55
C SER A 89 -1.21 -15.45 -13.40
N LYS A 90 -1.93 -16.37 -14.06
CA LYS A 90 -1.34 -17.40 -14.92
C LYS A 90 -0.93 -16.87 -16.31
N ASP A 91 -1.66 -15.88 -16.81
CA ASP A 91 -1.59 -15.44 -18.20
C ASP A 91 -0.72 -14.19 -18.40
N LEU A 92 -0.22 -13.61 -17.31
CA LEU A 92 0.77 -12.53 -17.32
C LEU A 92 2.15 -13.05 -17.79
N THR A 93 2.96 -12.20 -18.42
CA THR A 93 4.34 -12.55 -18.76
C THR A 93 5.26 -12.44 -17.54
N ILE A 94 6.44 -13.06 -17.61
CA ILE A 94 7.41 -13.00 -16.50
C ILE A 94 7.88 -11.56 -16.23
N GLU A 95 8.01 -10.73 -17.26
CA GLU A 95 8.37 -9.32 -17.14
C GLU A 95 7.29 -8.54 -16.38
N GLN A 96 6.02 -8.76 -16.73
CA GLN A 96 4.88 -8.15 -16.05
C GLN A 96 4.80 -8.60 -14.59
N VAL A 97 5.04 -9.88 -14.33
CA VAL A 97 5.06 -10.45 -12.99
C VAL A 97 6.15 -9.82 -12.14
N ASN A 98 7.36 -9.64 -12.67
CA ASN A 98 8.45 -8.98 -11.94
C ASN A 98 8.07 -7.55 -11.55
N VAL A 99 7.49 -6.76 -12.46
CA VAL A 99 7.02 -5.40 -12.15
C VAL A 99 6.00 -5.41 -11.01
N ILE A 100 5.01 -6.31 -11.08
CA ILE A 100 3.96 -6.40 -10.04
C ILE A 100 4.55 -6.84 -8.69
N LEU A 101 5.47 -7.80 -8.68
CA LEU A 101 6.12 -8.27 -7.45
C LEU A 101 6.97 -7.18 -6.82
N ASP A 102 7.75 -6.45 -7.63
CA ASP A 102 8.58 -5.34 -7.14
C ASP A 102 7.73 -4.21 -6.55
N ASP A 103 6.58 -3.89 -7.16
CA ASP A 103 5.61 -2.95 -6.58
C ASP A 103 5.08 -3.46 -5.23
N MET A 104 4.68 -4.75 -5.14
CA MET A 104 4.19 -5.35 -3.89
C MET A 104 5.27 -5.40 -2.79
N ASP A 105 6.53 -5.65 -3.16
CA ASP A 105 7.68 -5.68 -2.25
C ASP A 105 7.96 -4.27 -1.69
N ALA A 106 7.75 -3.22 -2.49
CA ALA A 106 7.98 -1.83 -2.11
C ALA A 106 6.89 -1.22 -1.21
N MET A 107 5.65 -1.75 -1.23
CA MET A 107 4.56 -1.22 -0.38
C MET A 107 4.81 -1.51 1.11
N ASP A 108 4.57 -0.54 2.00
CA ASP A 108 4.79 -0.69 3.44
C ASP A 108 4.01 -1.86 4.05
N PHE A 109 2.69 -1.93 3.81
CA PHE A 109 1.88 -3.07 4.23
C PHE A 109 0.63 -3.19 3.35
N ASN A 110 0.36 -4.38 2.81
CA ASN A 110 -0.83 -4.62 2.01
C ASN A 110 -1.32 -6.07 2.10
N SER A 111 -2.17 -6.36 3.09
CA SER A 111 -2.70 -7.71 3.28
C SER A 111 -3.59 -8.22 2.14
N VAL A 112 -4.13 -7.31 1.31
CA VAL A 112 -4.94 -7.68 0.14
C VAL A 112 -4.06 -8.34 -0.93
N SER A 113 -2.80 -7.94 -1.02
CA SER A 113 -1.84 -8.47 -2.00
C SER A 113 -1.38 -9.88 -1.73
N PHE A 114 -1.43 -10.37 -0.47
CA PHE A 114 -0.76 -11.62 -0.08
C PHE A 114 -1.11 -12.78 -1.00
N ARG A 115 -2.41 -13.00 -1.21
CA ARG A 115 -2.89 -14.10 -2.03
C ARG A 115 -2.44 -13.97 -3.50
N THR A 116 -2.41 -12.76 -4.03
CA THR A 116 -1.95 -12.50 -5.39
C THR A 116 -0.44 -12.70 -5.51
N TYR A 117 0.34 -12.17 -4.56
CA TYR A 117 1.79 -12.31 -4.51
C TYR A 117 2.22 -13.77 -4.60
N TYR A 118 1.73 -14.62 -3.68
CA TYR A 118 2.06 -16.04 -3.68
C TYR A 118 1.55 -16.77 -4.92
N ARG A 119 0.41 -16.36 -5.49
CA ARG A 119 -0.10 -16.97 -6.71
C ARG A 119 0.73 -16.62 -7.95
N LEU A 120 1.25 -15.39 -8.03
CA LEU A 120 2.18 -14.97 -9.07
C LEU A 120 3.48 -15.79 -8.97
N LEU A 121 4.05 -15.89 -7.78
CA LEU A 121 5.23 -16.75 -7.56
C LEU A 121 4.98 -18.19 -7.97
N TYR A 122 3.81 -18.76 -7.63
CA TYR A 122 3.49 -20.15 -7.93
C TYR A 122 3.40 -20.44 -9.42
N HIS A 123 2.65 -19.61 -10.17
CA HIS A 123 2.47 -19.81 -11.61
C HIS A 123 3.74 -19.54 -12.42
N HIS A 124 4.60 -18.64 -11.92
CA HIS A 124 5.79 -18.19 -12.63
C HIS A 124 7.12 -18.71 -12.06
N LYS A 125 7.07 -19.67 -11.12
CA LYS A 125 8.25 -20.21 -10.43
C LYS A 125 9.38 -20.72 -11.35
N ASN A 126 9.04 -21.14 -12.57
CA ASN A 126 10.02 -21.65 -13.53
C ASN A 126 10.76 -20.53 -14.28
N GLY A 127 10.19 -19.31 -14.31
CA GLY A 127 10.80 -18.13 -14.91
C GLY A 127 11.38 -17.15 -13.88
N LEU A 128 10.96 -17.26 -12.61
CA LEU A 128 11.45 -16.43 -11.52
C LEU A 128 12.70 -17.02 -10.88
N THR A 129 13.81 -16.29 -10.96
CA THR A 129 14.99 -16.57 -10.14
C THR A 129 14.64 -16.35 -8.67
N ASP A 130 15.13 -17.24 -7.80
CA ASP A 130 15.02 -17.10 -6.34
C ASP A 130 13.58 -16.95 -5.79
N TYR A 131 12.58 -17.50 -6.47
CA TYR A 131 11.17 -17.36 -6.05
C TYR A 131 10.91 -17.81 -4.61
N LYS A 132 11.67 -18.79 -4.10
CA LYS A 132 11.59 -19.24 -2.69
C LYS A 132 12.13 -18.18 -1.73
N THR A 133 13.24 -17.53 -2.08
CA THR A 133 13.80 -16.43 -1.30
C THR A 133 12.81 -15.26 -1.27
N LYS A 134 12.26 -14.86 -2.43
CA LYS A 134 11.18 -13.85 -2.50
C LYS A 134 9.97 -14.23 -1.64
N ALA A 135 9.52 -15.48 -1.68
CA ALA A 135 8.42 -15.96 -0.84
C ALA A 135 8.71 -15.83 0.66
N ASN A 136 9.95 -16.11 1.09
CA ASN A 136 10.37 -16.00 2.48
C ASN A 136 10.53 -14.54 2.91
N ASP A 137 11.19 -13.71 2.10
CA ASP A 137 11.42 -12.30 2.42
C ASP A 137 10.10 -11.55 2.56
N PHE A 138 9.16 -11.80 1.64
CA PHE A 138 7.81 -11.23 1.72
C PHE A 138 7.05 -11.71 2.96
N TYR A 139 7.18 -12.99 3.34
CA TYR A 139 6.59 -13.51 4.57
C TYR A 139 7.16 -12.81 5.81
N GLU A 140 8.48 -12.78 5.94
CA GLU A 140 9.18 -12.25 7.11
C GLU A 140 8.90 -10.77 7.30
N LYS A 141 8.93 -9.98 6.22
CA LYS A 141 8.54 -8.57 6.27
C LYS A 141 7.13 -8.42 6.85
N ASN A 142 6.15 -9.07 6.22
CA ASN A 142 4.75 -8.87 6.56
C ASN A 142 4.37 -9.46 7.94
N ILE A 143 4.93 -10.60 8.34
CA ILE A 143 4.65 -11.18 9.66
C ILE A 143 5.21 -10.29 10.77
N ASN A 144 6.42 -9.75 10.60
CA ASN A 144 7.01 -8.80 11.54
C ASN A 144 6.18 -7.53 11.66
N ASP A 145 5.69 -7.01 10.54
CA ASP A 145 4.79 -5.85 10.55
C ASP A 145 3.48 -6.16 11.29
N LEU A 146 2.90 -7.34 11.08
CA LEU A 146 1.66 -7.76 11.73
C LEU A 146 1.85 -7.92 13.24
N THR A 147 2.94 -8.56 13.68
CA THR A 147 3.20 -8.88 15.08
C THR A 147 3.60 -7.67 15.90
N ASN A 148 4.44 -6.78 15.35
CA ASN A 148 5.00 -5.62 16.06
C ASN A 148 4.08 -4.40 16.11
N ALA A 149 3.08 -4.30 15.22
CA ALA A 149 2.14 -3.19 15.22
C ALA A 149 1.06 -3.31 16.33
N THR A 150 0.57 -2.16 16.81
CA THR A 150 -0.61 -2.08 17.67
C THR A 150 -1.89 -2.21 16.85
N TRP A 151 -2.78 -3.12 17.22
CA TRP A 151 -4.07 -3.34 16.53
C TRP A 151 -5.24 -3.12 17.47
N LYS A 152 -6.23 -2.36 17.01
CA LYS A 152 -7.51 -2.21 17.72
C LYS A 152 -8.34 -3.49 17.58
N ASN A 153 -8.43 -4.04 16.37
CA ASN A 153 -9.11 -5.30 16.11
C ASN A 153 -8.14 -6.51 16.07
N GLN A 154 -8.02 -7.21 17.20
CA GLN A 154 -7.18 -8.41 17.32
C GLN A 154 -7.68 -9.61 16.50
N GLU A 155 -9.01 -9.74 16.34
CA GLU A 155 -9.58 -10.82 15.53
C GLU A 155 -9.19 -10.66 14.06
N LEU A 156 -9.27 -9.43 13.53
CA LEU A 156 -8.85 -9.11 12.17
C LEU A 156 -7.34 -9.37 11.98
N LYS A 157 -6.50 -8.95 12.94
CA LYS A 157 -5.05 -9.24 12.92
C LYS A 157 -4.80 -10.74 12.78
N ASN A 158 -5.43 -11.55 13.62
CA ASN A 158 -5.26 -13.01 13.62
C ASN A 158 -5.76 -13.64 12.32
N LYS A 159 -6.87 -13.15 11.76
CA LYS A 159 -7.35 -13.58 10.45
C LYS A 159 -6.35 -13.30 9.34
N ILE A 160 -5.75 -12.11 9.32
CA ILE A 160 -4.74 -11.73 8.32
C ILE A 160 -3.47 -12.58 8.47
N ILE A 161 -2.98 -12.80 9.70
CA ILE A 161 -1.84 -13.69 9.97
C ILE A 161 -2.12 -15.10 9.48
N ASN A 162 -3.31 -15.63 9.75
CA ASN A 162 -3.70 -16.96 9.29
C ASN A 162 -3.73 -17.05 7.76
N THR A 163 -4.20 -16.01 7.07
CA THR A 163 -4.12 -15.93 5.61
C THR A 163 -2.68 -15.94 5.14
N LEU A 164 -1.81 -15.08 5.69
CA LEU A 164 -0.39 -15.03 5.32
C LEU A 164 0.30 -16.38 5.51
N ASN A 165 0.10 -17.03 6.66
CA ASN A 165 0.64 -18.36 6.97
C ASN A 165 0.17 -19.42 5.98
N LYS A 166 -1.11 -19.39 5.59
CA LYS A 166 -1.68 -20.35 4.65
C LYS A 166 -1.09 -20.21 3.25
N GLU A 167 -0.97 -18.97 2.76
CA GLU A 167 -0.42 -18.73 1.42
C GLU A 167 1.07 -19.08 1.37
N HIS A 168 1.83 -18.72 2.41
CA HIS A 168 3.26 -19.02 2.51
C HIS A 168 3.56 -20.53 2.67
N PHE A 169 2.69 -21.28 3.34
CA PHE A 169 2.87 -22.72 3.56
C PHE A 169 3.07 -23.52 2.26
N VAL A 170 2.51 -23.05 1.13
CA VAL A 170 2.66 -23.70 -0.18
C VAL A 170 4.10 -23.68 -0.71
N PHE A 171 4.97 -22.84 -0.13
CA PHE A 171 6.36 -22.63 -0.56
C PHE A 171 7.41 -23.23 0.37
N LYS A 172 6.98 -23.83 1.50
CA LYS A 172 7.84 -24.58 2.42
C LYS A 172 8.14 -25.98 1.87
#